data_AF-A0AAU3K409-F1
#
_entry.id   AF-A0AAU3K409-F1
#
_cell.length_a   1.000
_cell.length_b   1.000
_cell.length_c   1.000
_cell.angle_alpha   90.00
_cell.angle_beta   90.00
_cell.angle_gamma   90.00
#
_symmetry.space_group_name_H-M   'P 1'
#
loop_
_entity.id
_entity.type
_entity.pdbx_description
1 polymer ?
#
loop_
_entity_poly.entity_id
_entity_poly.type
_entity_poly.pdbx_seq_one_letter_code
_entity_poly.pdbx_strand_id
1 'polypeptide(L)'
;MSAGPVSRPLPSLGNGPLTIRTEMWATTAVLAPSGEIVNGCTTVLDPALGKLPGETNGLVLDMTKVTFMDTAGLQFLERLEDFGADARIPLWTVNWNGQPLRILELTGLPIPAAASDPTGCLSAWLPPDIRELLALLRSEQGLSAVAAEREERVRRLQTEVQQLQQAIESRPVIDQARGILMAVEACTADEAWNALRDASQHTNTKLREVAEAIVTVSTGGPPPAEPVRTALRDAVRRQQGGRGLTS
;
A
#
# COMPACT_ATOMS: atom_id res chain seq x y z
N MET A 1 33.22 28.00 -6.15
CA MET A 1 33.33 26.61 -6.64
C MET A 1 33.58 25.74 -5.42
N SER A 2 32.52 25.25 -4.77
CA SER A 2 32.67 24.30 -3.65
C SER A 2 32.56 22.91 -4.25
N ALA A 3 33.67 22.17 -4.26
CA ALA A 3 33.64 20.77 -4.63
C ALA A 3 32.79 20.04 -3.59
N GLY A 4 31.60 19.58 -3.99
CA GLY A 4 30.78 18.72 -3.13
C GLY A 4 31.58 17.47 -2.72
N PRO A 5 31.27 16.88 -1.55
CA PRO A 5 32.01 15.72 -1.06
C PRO A 5 32.00 14.62 -2.12
N VAL A 6 33.19 14.22 -2.57
CA VAL A 6 33.35 13.18 -3.60
C VAL A 6 32.96 11.85 -2.98
N SER A 7 31.80 11.33 -3.35
CA SER A 7 31.36 10.00 -2.93
C SER A 7 32.25 8.93 -3.55
N ARG A 8 32.75 8.01 -2.72
CA ARG A 8 33.52 6.85 -3.20
C ARG A 8 32.71 5.57 -3.00
N PRO A 9 32.21 4.93 -4.07
CA PRO A 9 31.47 3.68 -3.94
C PRO A 9 32.41 2.52 -3.58
N LEU A 10 31.98 1.68 -2.66
CA LEU A 10 32.60 0.39 -2.33
C LEU A 10 31.79 -0.74 -3.00
N PRO A 11 32.43 -1.89 -3.28
CA PRO A 11 31.77 -3.00 -3.97
C PRO A 11 30.58 -3.52 -3.15
N SER A 12 29.43 -3.64 -3.81
CA SER A 12 28.21 -4.21 -3.23
C SER A 12 28.42 -5.67 -2.84
N LEU A 13 27.89 -6.06 -1.69
CA LEU A 13 27.98 -7.42 -1.17
C LEU A 13 26.59 -8.06 -1.07
N GLY A 14 26.50 -9.31 -1.51
CA GLY A 14 25.29 -10.14 -1.43
C GLY A 14 24.83 -10.69 -2.78
N ASN A 15 24.47 -11.98 -2.82
CA ASN A 15 23.86 -12.67 -3.98
C ASN A 15 22.48 -13.27 -3.62
N GLY A 16 21.86 -12.80 -2.53
CA GLY A 16 20.63 -13.34 -1.95
C GLY A 16 19.53 -12.26 -1.77
N PRO A 17 18.60 -12.43 -0.82
CA PRO A 17 17.49 -11.49 -0.62
C PRO A 17 17.92 -10.09 -0.15
N LEU A 18 19.15 -9.95 0.34
CA LEU A 18 19.76 -8.69 0.75
C LEU A 18 21.03 -8.41 -0.06
N THR A 19 21.14 -7.19 -0.55
CA THR A 19 22.40 -6.61 -1.04
C THR A 19 22.71 -5.35 -0.25
N ILE A 20 23.96 -5.17 0.17
CA ILE A 20 24.40 -3.95 0.87
C ILE A 20 25.35 -3.18 -0.05
N ARG A 21 24.94 -1.98 -0.45
CA ARG A 21 25.82 -1.02 -1.09
C ARG A 21 26.45 -0.15 -0.01
N THR A 22 27.76 0.00 -0.04
CA THR A 22 28.48 0.90 0.87
C THR A 22 29.10 2.02 0.06
N GLU A 23 28.99 3.23 0.56
CA GLU A 23 29.55 4.40 -0.10
C GLU A 23 30.17 5.30 0.98
N MET A 24 31.28 5.94 0.65
CA MET A 24 32.01 6.81 1.57
C MET A 24 31.75 8.27 1.22
N TRP A 25 31.40 9.06 2.22
CA TRP A 25 31.32 10.51 2.15
C TRP A 25 32.30 11.09 3.15
N ALA A 26 33.43 11.58 2.64
CA ALA A 26 34.58 11.92 3.46
C ALA A 26 34.98 10.75 4.38
N THR A 27 34.70 10.85 5.68
CA THR A 27 35.03 9.85 6.71
C THR A 27 33.80 9.11 7.24
N THR A 28 32.62 9.40 6.71
CA THR A 28 31.36 8.72 7.07
C THR A 28 31.01 7.68 6.01
N ALA A 29 30.75 6.44 6.46
CA ALA A 29 30.27 5.37 5.60
C ALA A 29 28.74 5.33 5.63
N VAL A 30 28.07 5.32 4.47
CA VAL A 30 26.64 4.99 4.38
C VAL A 30 26.47 3.59 3.83
N LEU A 31 25.76 2.77 4.60
CA LEU A 31 25.31 1.45 4.21
C LEU A 31 23.87 1.57 3.73
N ALA A 32 23.64 1.27 2.46
CA ALA A 32 22.32 1.24 1.84
C ALA A 32 21.94 -0.21 1.53
N PRO A 33 21.36 -0.95 2.49
CA PRO A 33 20.74 -2.25 2.21
C PRO A 33 19.58 -2.12 1.22
N SER A 34 19.44 -3.12 0.36
CA SER A 34 18.35 -3.22 -0.61
C SER A 34 17.78 -4.64 -0.59
N GLY A 35 16.46 -4.76 -0.57
CA GLY A 35 15.74 -6.03 -0.50
C GLY A 35 15.21 -6.33 0.90
N GLU A 36 15.39 -7.57 1.36
CA GLU A 36 14.76 -8.08 2.58
C GLU A 36 15.81 -8.34 3.67
N ILE A 37 15.60 -7.79 4.86
CA ILE A 37 16.40 -8.08 6.05
C ILE A 37 15.71 -9.22 6.81
N VAL A 38 16.24 -10.43 6.62
CA VAL A 38 15.72 -11.68 7.20
C VAL A 38 16.83 -12.43 7.92
N ASN A 39 16.49 -13.58 8.50
CA ASN A 39 17.46 -14.41 9.21
C ASN A 39 18.68 -14.75 8.32
N GLY A 40 19.89 -14.59 8.88
CA GLY A 40 21.16 -14.86 8.20
C GLY A 40 21.78 -13.67 7.46
N CYS A 41 21.12 -12.51 7.41
CA CYS A 41 21.65 -11.31 6.74
C CYS A 41 22.94 -10.75 7.38
N THR A 42 23.28 -11.12 8.61
CA THR A 42 24.57 -10.79 9.25
C THR A 42 25.77 -11.30 8.44
N THR A 43 25.61 -12.41 7.71
CA THR A 43 26.64 -12.96 6.81
C THR A 43 27.01 -12.04 5.64
N VAL A 44 26.11 -11.12 5.28
CA VAL A 44 26.36 -10.07 4.26
C VAL A 44 26.84 -8.78 4.91
N LEU A 45 26.39 -8.51 6.13
CA LEU A 45 26.75 -7.34 6.92
C LEU A 45 28.21 -7.37 7.39
N ASP A 46 28.67 -8.46 8.00
CA ASP A 46 30.03 -8.54 8.55
C ASP A 46 31.11 -8.28 7.49
N PRO A 47 31.04 -8.85 6.27
CA PRO A 47 31.99 -8.52 5.21
C PRO A 47 31.88 -7.08 4.71
N ALA A 48 30.70 -6.44 4.81
CA ALA A 48 30.54 -5.04 4.44
C ALA A 48 31.21 -4.12 5.46
N LEU A 49 31.03 -4.40 6.75
CA LEU A 49 31.68 -3.70 7.86
C LEU A 49 33.20 -3.91 7.85
N GLY A 50 33.67 -5.12 7.56
CA GLY A 50 35.10 -5.44 7.48
C GLY A 50 35.84 -4.76 6.31
N LYS A 51 35.11 -4.22 5.32
CA LYS A 51 35.68 -3.45 4.20
C LYS A 51 35.73 -1.95 4.45
N LEU A 52 35.22 -1.48 5.60
CA LEU A 52 35.25 -0.07 5.93
C LEU A 52 36.69 0.42 6.13
N PRO A 53 37.08 1.56 5.55
CA PRO A 53 38.39 2.17 5.80
C PRO A 53 38.60 2.45 7.29
N GLY A 54 39.83 2.31 7.79
CA GLY A 54 40.15 2.59 9.20
C GLY A 54 39.98 4.04 9.64
N GLU A 55 39.84 4.98 8.69
CA GLU A 55 39.53 6.39 8.92
C GLU A 55 38.03 6.68 9.10
N THR A 56 37.18 5.63 9.07
CA THR A 56 35.73 5.77 9.23
C THR A 56 35.41 6.27 10.65
N ASN A 57 34.76 7.42 10.74
CA ASN A 57 34.37 8.07 12.01
C ASN A 57 32.86 8.25 12.15
N GLY A 58 32.09 7.74 11.20
CA GLY A 58 30.64 7.77 11.22
C GLY A 58 30.04 6.66 10.37
N LEU A 59 28.91 6.12 10.80
CA LEU A 59 28.17 5.09 10.10
C LEU A 59 26.72 5.49 9.94
N VAL A 60 26.19 5.49 8.72
CA VAL A 60 24.78 5.76 8.44
C VAL A 60 24.16 4.54 7.79
N LEU A 61 23.06 4.03 8.32
CA LEU A 61 22.24 3.00 7.71
C LEU A 61 21.05 3.66 7.01
N ASP A 62 21.01 3.59 5.68
CA ASP A 62 19.91 4.09 4.87
C ASP A 62 18.91 2.97 4.58
N MET A 63 17.75 3.03 5.24
CA MET A 63 16.69 2.02 5.15
C MET A 63 15.76 2.20 3.94
N THR A 64 16.02 3.19 3.07
CA THR A 64 15.16 3.52 1.92
C THR A 64 14.72 2.30 1.11
N LYS A 65 15.68 1.45 0.73
CA LYS A 65 15.46 0.36 -0.24
C LYS A 65 15.17 -0.98 0.43
N VAL A 66 14.93 -0.98 1.73
CA VAL A 66 14.53 -2.18 2.47
C VAL A 66 13.03 -2.33 2.36
N THR A 67 12.59 -3.39 1.69
CA THR A 67 11.16 -3.66 1.43
C THR A 67 10.53 -4.51 2.53
N PHE A 68 11.33 -5.29 3.24
CA PHE A 68 10.88 -6.21 4.27
C PHE A 68 11.94 -6.38 5.36
N MET A 69 11.50 -6.50 6.60
CA MET A 69 12.28 -6.78 7.80
C MET A 69 11.45 -7.67 8.72
N ASP A 70 11.95 -8.86 9.06
CA ASP A 70 11.34 -9.69 10.10
C ASP A 70 11.98 -9.39 11.48
N THR A 71 11.61 -10.16 12.50
CA THR A 71 12.22 -10.03 13.84
C THR A 71 13.72 -10.32 13.85
N ALA A 72 14.27 -11.05 12.87
CA ALA A 72 15.71 -11.25 12.74
C ALA A 72 16.42 -9.99 12.21
N GLY A 73 15.71 -9.04 11.61
CA GLY A 73 16.25 -7.72 11.33
C GLY A 73 16.70 -6.95 12.56
N LEU A 74 16.19 -7.27 13.75
CA LEU A 74 16.67 -6.67 15.00
C LEU A 74 18.11 -7.13 15.32
N GLN A 75 18.45 -8.39 15.04
CA GLN A 75 19.81 -8.90 15.20
C GLN A 75 20.78 -8.23 14.21
N PHE A 76 20.29 -7.87 13.02
CA PHE A 76 21.06 -7.08 12.06
C PHE A 76 21.40 -5.69 12.61
N LEU A 77 20.43 -5.03 13.28
CA LEU A 77 20.66 -3.73 13.93
C LEU A 77 21.57 -3.84 15.15
N GLU A 78 21.33 -4.83 16.02
CA GLU A 78 22.16 -5.10 17.20
C GLU A 78 23.62 -5.32 16.79
N ARG A 79 23.86 -6.11 15.74
CA ARG A 79 25.21 -6.34 15.22
C ARG A 79 25.88 -5.07 14.70
N LEU A 80 25.12 -4.18 14.06
CA LEU A 80 25.59 -2.87 13.60
C LEU A 80 25.95 -1.95 14.77
N GLU A 81 25.13 -1.95 15.82
CA GLU A 81 25.40 -1.21 17.05
C GLU A 81 26.65 -1.73 17.76
N ASP A 82 26.81 -3.05 17.88
CA ASP A 82 28.00 -3.68 18.45
C ASP A 82 29.27 -3.26 17.71
N PHE A 83 29.23 -3.28 16.37
CA PHE A 83 30.36 -2.82 15.57
C PHE A 83 30.66 -1.34 15.80
N GLY A 84 29.63 -0.48 15.85
CA GLY A 84 29.80 0.94 16.15
C GLY A 84 30.41 1.17 17.53
N ALA A 85 29.96 0.42 18.53
CA ALA A 85 30.48 0.48 19.90
C ALA A 85 31.96 0.03 19.96
N ASP A 86 32.28 -1.11 19.35
CA ASP A 86 33.64 -1.68 19.31
C ASP A 86 34.62 -0.74 18.61
N ALA A 87 34.21 -0.19 17.45
CA ALA A 87 35.03 0.72 16.67
C ALA A 87 34.98 2.17 17.20
N ARG A 88 34.13 2.46 18.21
CA ARG A 88 33.83 3.79 18.74
C ARG A 88 33.34 4.78 17.67
N ILE A 89 32.60 4.25 16.70
CA ILE A 89 32.04 4.99 15.58
C ILE A 89 30.53 5.19 15.85
N PRO A 90 30.03 6.44 15.85
CA PRO A 90 28.59 6.68 15.95
C PRO A 90 27.82 6.07 14.77
N LEU A 91 26.69 5.43 15.08
CA LEU A 91 25.75 4.88 14.12
C LEU A 91 24.49 5.76 14.06
N TRP A 92 24.10 6.13 12.84
CA TRP A 92 22.82 6.74 12.55
C TRP A 92 22.00 5.83 11.64
N THR A 93 20.68 5.83 11.79
CA THR A 93 19.76 5.12 10.90
C THR A 93 18.75 6.11 10.35
N VAL A 94 18.41 6.02 9.06
CA VAL A 94 17.55 7.00 8.37
C VAL A 94 16.60 6.32 7.40
N ASN A 95 15.55 7.04 7.00
CA ASN A 95 14.59 6.65 5.96
C ASN A 95 13.81 5.35 6.27
N TRP A 96 13.54 5.11 7.56
CA TRP A 96 12.60 4.06 8.00
C TRP A 96 11.22 4.32 7.39
N ASN A 97 10.73 3.36 6.61
CA ASN A 97 9.44 3.45 5.95
C ASN A 97 8.78 2.07 5.90
N GLY A 98 7.51 2.03 5.48
CA GLY A 98 6.79 0.79 5.21
C GLY A 98 6.81 -0.23 6.35
N GLN A 99 7.04 -1.50 5.99
CA GLN A 99 6.99 -2.63 6.92
C GLN A 99 8.13 -2.63 7.97
N PRO A 100 9.39 -2.26 7.67
CA PRO A 100 10.44 -2.11 8.67
C PRO A 100 10.10 -1.13 9.81
N LEU A 101 9.52 0.03 9.49
CA LEU A 101 9.09 0.99 10.51
C LEU A 101 8.02 0.39 11.42
N ARG A 102 7.06 -0.34 10.84
CA ARG A 102 5.96 -0.96 11.59
C ARG A 102 6.44 -2.01 12.60
N ILE A 103 7.51 -2.74 12.27
CA ILE A 103 8.11 -3.72 13.19
C ILE A 103 8.77 -3.03 14.39
N LEU A 104 9.46 -1.89 14.19
CA LEU A 104 10.01 -1.11 15.29
C LEU A 104 8.92 -0.55 16.21
N GLU A 105 7.83 -0.01 15.64
CA GLU A 105 6.67 0.45 16.41
C GLU A 105 6.02 -0.67 17.24
N LEU A 106 5.89 -1.87 16.66
CA LEU A 106 5.26 -3.02 17.33
C LEU A 106 6.12 -3.61 18.45
N THR A 107 7.43 -3.60 18.28
CA THR A 107 8.37 -4.15 19.27
C THR A 107 8.66 -3.19 20.42
N GLY A 108 8.26 -1.91 20.28
CA GLY A 108 8.55 -0.86 21.26
C GLY A 108 10.05 -0.61 21.41
N LEU A 109 10.88 -1.14 20.51
CA LEU A 109 12.31 -0.89 20.51
C LEU A 109 12.52 0.56 20.07
N PRO A 110 13.31 1.33 20.82
CA PRO A 110 13.70 2.65 20.37
C PRO A 110 14.40 2.49 19.03
N ILE A 111 14.04 3.30 18.04
CA ILE A 111 14.84 3.35 16.83
C ILE A 111 16.27 3.69 17.28
N PRO A 112 17.30 2.88 16.94
CA PRO A 112 18.69 3.12 17.33
C PRO A 112 19.01 4.60 17.18
N ALA A 113 19.45 5.23 18.28
CA ALA A 113 19.35 6.67 18.53
C ALA A 113 19.93 7.53 17.40
N ALA A 114 19.09 7.77 16.38
CA ALA A 114 19.29 8.69 15.27
C ALA A 114 18.07 8.81 14.33
N ALA A 115 16.95 8.10 14.56
CA ALA A 115 15.81 8.13 13.64
C ALA A 115 14.50 8.70 14.21
N SER A 116 14.57 9.50 15.26
CA SER A 116 13.45 10.37 15.62
C SER A 116 13.98 11.75 15.92
N ASP A 117 13.98 12.63 14.91
CA ASP A 117 14.08 14.06 15.16
C ASP A 117 12.81 14.79 14.72
N PRO A 118 11.69 14.63 15.45
CA PRO A 118 10.51 15.45 15.21
C PRO A 118 10.72 16.94 15.58
N THR A 119 11.86 17.32 16.18
CA THR A 119 12.06 18.66 16.78
C THR A 119 13.40 19.38 16.47
N GLY A 120 14.31 18.77 15.70
CA GLY A 120 15.63 19.34 15.36
C GLY A 120 16.75 19.11 16.39
N CYS A 121 16.51 18.45 17.52
CA CYS A 121 17.43 18.45 18.67
C CYS A 121 18.68 17.56 18.48
N LEU A 122 18.57 16.48 17.71
CA LEU A 122 19.71 15.59 17.42
C LEU A 122 20.56 16.14 16.26
N SER A 123 19.97 16.91 15.34
CA SER A 123 20.66 17.56 14.22
C SER A 123 21.74 18.60 14.64
N ALA A 124 21.67 19.07 15.89
CA ALA A 124 22.60 20.05 16.46
C ALA A 124 23.97 19.44 16.85
N TRP A 125 24.02 18.12 17.12
CA TRP A 125 25.24 17.40 17.51
C TRP A 125 25.85 16.57 16.37
N LEU A 126 25.22 16.55 15.20
CA LEU A 126 25.79 15.96 14.01
C LEU A 126 26.94 16.84 13.47
N PRO A 127 28.08 16.24 13.09
CA PRO A 127 29.09 16.94 12.30
C PRO A 127 28.46 17.62 11.07
N PRO A 128 28.91 18.82 10.67
CA PRO A 128 28.32 19.58 9.56
C PRO A 128 28.19 18.77 8.27
N ASP A 129 29.21 17.95 7.99
CA ASP A 129 29.28 17.10 6.79
C ASP A 129 28.18 16.02 6.79
N ILE A 130 27.82 15.48 7.96
CA ILE A 130 26.74 14.49 8.09
C ILE A 130 25.39 15.18 8.01
N ARG A 131 25.25 16.40 8.54
CA ARG A 131 24.02 17.18 8.41
C ARG A 131 23.72 17.52 6.95
N GLU A 132 24.73 17.92 6.18
CA GLU A 132 24.61 18.16 4.74
C GLU A 132 24.34 16.87 3.96
N LEU A 133 25.03 15.77 4.28
CA LEU A 133 24.75 14.43 3.74
C LEU A 133 23.29 14.03 3.97
N LEU A 134 22.80 14.13 5.20
CA LEU A 134 21.43 13.77 5.53
C LEU A 134 20.41 14.70 4.87
N ALA A 135 20.74 15.98 4.70
CA ALA A 135 19.92 16.91 3.93
C ALA A 135 19.91 16.55 2.43
N LEU A 136 21.04 16.13 1.85
CA LEU A 136 21.15 15.67 0.47
C LEU A 136 20.35 14.39 0.24
N LEU A 137 20.55 13.37 1.10
CA LEU A 137 19.80 12.12 1.08
C LEU A 137 18.29 12.37 1.23
N ARG A 138 17.89 13.29 2.15
CA ARG A 138 16.49 13.72 2.28
C ARG A 138 15.99 14.56 1.11
N SER A 139 16.84 15.29 0.38
CA SER A 139 16.43 16.16 -0.73
C SER A 139 16.27 15.41 -2.05
N GLU A 140 17.15 14.43 -2.33
CA GLU A 140 16.99 13.52 -3.47
C GLU A 140 15.74 12.64 -3.30
N GLN A 141 15.40 12.32 -2.06
CA GLN A 141 14.26 11.46 -1.74
C GLN A 141 13.00 12.20 -1.27
N GLY A 142 13.08 13.46 -0.86
CA GLY A 142 11.91 14.23 -0.42
C GLY A 142 10.93 14.47 -1.56
N LEU A 143 11.43 14.56 -2.80
CA LEU A 143 10.58 14.60 -3.99
C LEU A 143 10.14 13.20 -4.42
N SER A 144 11.00 12.19 -4.32
CA SER A 144 10.71 10.84 -4.81
C SER A 144 9.81 10.03 -3.87
N ALA A 145 10.05 10.07 -2.56
CA ALA A 145 9.25 9.39 -1.55
C ALA A 145 7.89 10.09 -1.34
N VAL A 146 7.83 11.43 -1.36
CA VAL A 146 6.55 12.15 -1.34
C VAL A 146 5.82 11.94 -2.68
N ALA A 147 6.52 11.87 -3.81
CA ALA A 147 5.89 11.50 -5.07
C ALA A 147 5.36 10.06 -5.03
N ALA A 148 6.12 9.10 -4.50
CA ALA A 148 5.73 7.70 -4.42
C ALA A 148 4.57 7.49 -3.43
N GLU A 149 4.61 8.12 -2.25
CA GLU A 149 3.53 8.08 -1.27
C GLU A 149 2.27 8.78 -1.82
N ARG A 150 2.44 9.93 -2.49
CA ARG A 150 1.33 10.62 -3.16
C ARG A 150 0.76 9.80 -4.31
N GLU A 151 1.60 9.12 -5.08
CA GLU A 151 1.18 8.30 -6.21
C GLU A 151 0.50 7.01 -5.73
N GLU A 152 0.99 6.37 -4.67
CA GLU A 152 0.32 5.23 -4.05
C GLU A 152 -1.00 5.65 -3.40
N ARG A 153 -1.04 6.79 -2.71
CA ARG A 153 -2.27 7.34 -2.14
C ARG A 153 -3.27 7.71 -3.23
N VAL A 154 -2.82 8.28 -4.34
CA VAL A 154 -3.66 8.56 -5.52
C VAL A 154 -4.15 7.26 -6.15
N ARG A 155 -3.30 6.23 -6.32
CA ARG A 155 -3.72 4.92 -6.86
C ARG A 155 -4.73 4.22 -5.95
N ARG A 156 -4.53 4.24 -4.63
CA ARG A 156 -5.48 3.69 -3.65
C ARG A 156 -6.80 4.43 -3.69
N LEU A 157 -6.77 5.77 -3.64
CA LEU A 157 -7.98 6.59 -3.72
C LEU A 157 -8.67 6.44 -5.07
N GLN A 158 -7.95 6.31 -6.18
CA GLN A 158 -8.54 6.04 -7.49
C GLN A 158 -9.18 4.66 -7.55
N THR A 159 -8.55 3.64 -6.96
CA THR A 159 -9.11 2.29 -6.87
C THR A 159 -10.36 2.27 -5.99
N GLU A 160 -10.33 2.94 -4.84
CA GLU A 160 -11.46 3.07 -3.92
C GLU A 160 -12.59 3.88 -4.57
N VAL A 161 -12.28 4.99 -5.23
CA VAL A 161 -13.25 5.77 -6.02
C VAL A 161 -13.82 4.92 -7.15
N GLN A 162 -13.02 4.12 -7.85
CA GLN A 162 -13.51 3.24 -8.91
C GLN A 162 -14.40 2.12 -8.38
N GLN A 163 -14.06 1.53 -7.24
CA GLN A 163 -14.88 0.50 -6.56
C GLN A 163 -16.17 1.11 -6.00
N LEU A 164 -16.10 2.30 -5.41
CA LEU A 164 -17.26 3.05 -4.93
C LEU A 164 -18.12 3.54 -6.09
N GLN A 165 -17.54 3.99 -7.20
CA GLN A 165 -18.26 4.34 -8.44
C GLN A 165 -18.93 3.10 -9.02
N GLN A 166 -18.27 1.95 -9.09
CA GLN A 166 -18.88 0.70 -9.55
C GLN A 166 -20.01 0.22 -8.60
N ALA A 167 -19.86 0.41 -7.29
CA ALA A 167 -20.88 0.10 -6.29
C ALA A 167 -22.06 1.09 -6.34
N ILE A 168 -21.79 2.38 -6.62
CA ILE A 168 -22.77 3.46 -6.78
C ILE A 168 -23.42 3.39 -8.16
N GLU A 169 -22.80 2.84 -9.19
CA GLU A 169 -23.39 2.66 -10.52
C GLU A 169 -24.32 1.44 -10.58
N SER A 170 -24.10 0.43 -9.74
CA SER A 170 -24.87 -0.83 -9.76
C SER A 170 -26.12 -0.82 -8.88
N ARG A 171 -26.17 0.00 -7.82
CA ARG A 171 -27.37 0.14 -6.94
C ARG A 171 -28.53 0.95 -7.54
N PRO A 172 -28.34 2.08 -8.25
CA PRO A 172 -29.43 2.92 -8.74
C PRO A 172 -30.30 2.21 -9.77
N VAL A 173 -29.71 1.43 -10.66
CA VAL A 173 -30.47 0.77 -11.74
C VAL A 173 -31.36 -0.34 -11.19
N ILE A 174 -30.88 -1.10 -10.20
CA ILE A 174 -31.69 -2.15 -9.57
C ILE A 174 -32.79 -1.54 -8.70
N ASP A 175 -32.48 -0.47 -7.96
CA ASP A 175 -33.48 0.26 -7.17
C ASP A 175 -34.53 0.96 -8.06
N GLN A 176 -34.12 1.50 -9.22
CA GLN A 176 -35.04 2.07 -10.22
C GLN A 176 -35.93 1.00 -10.85
N ALA A 177 -35.36 -0.14 -11.27
CA ALA A 177 -36.15 -1.26 -11.79
C ALA A 177 -37.15 -1.79 -10.75
N ARG A 178 -36.76 -1.84 -9.48
CA ARG A 178 -37.66 -2.18 -8.37
C ARG A 178 -38.79 -1.17 -8.24
N GLY A 179 -38.49 0.13 -8.28
CA GLY A 179 -39.50 1.19 -8.25
C GLY A 179 -40.47 1.16 -9.44
N ILE A 180 -39.97 0.88 -10.64
CA ILE A 180 -40.80 0.71 -11.85
C ILE A 180 -41.72 -0.49 -11.69
N LEU A 181 -41.22 -1.63 -11.23
CA LEU A 181 -42.05 -2.81 -10.99
C LEU A 181 -43.12 -2.57 -9.92
N MET A 182 -42.78 -1.88 -8.82
CA MET A 182 -43.75 -1.49 -7.80
C MET A 182 -44.89 -0.65 -8.39
N ALA A 183 -44.56 0.30 -9.28
CA ALA A 183 -45.53 1.19 -9.91
C ALA A 183 -46.40 0.49 -10.96
N VAL A 184 -45.82 -0.39 -11.78
CA VAL A 184 -46.51 -1.07 -12.90
C VAL A 184 -47.35 -2.25 -12.40
N GLU A 185 -46.83 -3.03 -11.45
CA GLU A 185 -47.43 -4.29 -11.00
C GLU A 185 -48.18 -4.16 -9.66
N ALA A 186 -48.27 -2.93 -9.12
CA ALA A 186 -48.86 -2.62 -7.82
C ALA A 186 -48.33 -3.54 -6.69
N CYS A 187 -47.02 -3.81 -6.72
CA CYS A 187 -46.34 -4.72 -5.80
C CYS A 187 -45.50 -4.00 -4.73
N THR A 188 -45.23 -4.70 -3.63
CA THR A 188 -44.32 -4.24 -2.57
C THR A 188 -42.87 -4.31 -3.04
N ALA A 189 -41.97 -3.60 -2.33
CA ALA A 189 -40.54 -3.63 -2.64
C ALA A 189 -39.94 -5.05 -2.58
N ASP A 190 -40.37 -5.88 -1.64
CA ASP A 190 -39.88 -7.25 -1.48
C ASP A 190 -40.39 -8.17 -2.61
N GLU A 191 -41.66 -8.04 -3.01
CA GLU A 191 -42.23 -8.77 -4.14
C GLU A 191 -41.52 -8.38 -5.46
N ALA A 192 -41.26 -7.09 -5.67
CA ALA A 192 -40.52 -6.60 -6.83
C ALA A 192 -39.07 -7.13 -6.85
N TRP A 193 -38.39 -7.13 -5.71
CA TRP A 193 -37.04 -7.70 -5.58
C TRP A 193 -37.02 -9.20 -5.88
N ASN A 194 -37.97 -9.95 -5.33
CA ASN A 194 -38.09 -11.38 -5.58
C ASN A 194 -38.40 -11.68 -7.05
N ALA A 195 -39.24 -10.87 -7.70
CA ALA A 195 -39.53 -11.03 -9.12
C ALA A 195 -38.29 -10.79 -10.02
N LEU A 196 -37.49 -9.76 -9.71
CA LEU A 196 -36.22 -9.50 -10.41
C LEU A 196 -35.24 -10.66 -10.23
N ARG A 197 -35.11 -11.16 -8.99
CA ARG A 197 -34.22 -12.27 -8.65
C ARG A 197 -34.65 -13.57 -9.34
N ASP A 198 -35.95 -13.87 -9.34
CA ASP A 198 -36.51 -15.05 -9.98
C ASP A 198 -36.29 -15.02 -11.49
N ALA A 199 -36.50 -13.86 -12.13
CA ALA A 199 -36.26 -13.69 -13.56
C ALA A 199 -34.77 -13.84 -13.92
N SER A 200 -33.88 -13.27 -13.11
CA SER A 200 -32.42 -13.45 -13.25
C SER A 200 -32.01 -14.91 -13.16
N GLN A 201 -32.54 -15.66 -12.18
CA GLN A 201 -32.23 -17.08 -11.99
C GLN A 201 -32.78 -17.96 -13.12
N HIS A 202 -34.02 -17.73 -13.56
CA HIS A 202 -34.65 -18.53 -14.63
C HIS A 202 -34.01 -18.30 -16.00
N THR A 203 -33.47 -17.11 -16.24
CA THR A 203 -32.82 -16.77 -17.51
C THR A 203 -31.30 -16.86 -17.48
N ASN A 204 -30.71 -17.21 -16.33
CA ASN A 204 -29.27 -17.18 -16.07
C ASN A 204 -28.60 -15.86 -16.51
N THR A 205 -29.34 -14.75 -16.41
CA THR A 205 -28.90 -13.40 -16.81
C THR A 205 -28.54 -12.62 -15.56
N LYS A 206 -27.48 -11.79 -15.60
CA LYS A 206 -27.06 -11.02 -14.42
C LYS A 206 -28.20 -10.09 -13.98
N LEU A 207 -28.48 -10.03 -12.68
CA LEU A 207 -29.56 -9.20 -12.12
C LEU A 207 -29.50 -7.74 -12.59
N ARG A 208 -28.29 -7.20 -12.73
CA ARG A 208 -28.03 -5.85 -13.27
C ARG A 208 -28.56 -5.70 -14.70
N GLU A 209 -28.31 -6.67 -15.57
CA GLU A 209 -28.76 -6.64 -16.98
C GLU A 209 -30.30 -6.74 -17.07
N VAL A 210 -30.93 -7.53 -16.19
CA VAL A 210 -32.39 -7.59 -16.07
C VAL A 210 -32.96 -6.24 -15.63
N ALA A 211 -32.35 -5.60 -14.64
CA ALA A 211 -32.76 -4.29 -14.15
C ALA A 211 -32.56 -3.19 -15.21
N GLU A 212 -31.42 -3.18 -15.91
CA GLU A 212 -31.13 -2.26 -17.02
C GLU A 212 -32.19 -2.40 -18.13
N ALA A 213 -32.61 -3.61 -18.46
CA ALA A 213 -33.64 -3.84 -19.47
C ALA A 213 -35.02 -3.28 -19.07
N ILE A 214 -35.37 -3.35 -17.78
CA ILE A 214 -36.64 -2.78 -17.25
C ILE A 214 -36.60 -1.26 -17.27
N VAL A 215 -35.50 -0.65 -16.81
CA VAL A 215 -35.31 0.80 -16.85
C VAL A 215 -35.34 1.30 -18.30
N THR A 216 -34.65 0.61 -19.21
CA THR A 216 -34.60 0.96 -20.64
C THR A 216 -35.99 1.00 -21.27
N VAL A 217 -36.86 0.02 -20.98
CA VAL A 217 -38.25 0.04 -21.46
C VAL A 217 -39.06 1.20 -20.88
N SER A 218 -38.89 1.50 -19.59
CA SER A 218 -39.63 2.59 -18.94
C SER A 218 -39.29 3.96 -19.55
N THR A 219 -38.09 4.10 -20.13
CA THR A 219 -37.63 5.31 -20.83
C THR A 219 -37.89 5.28 -22.34
N GLY A 220 -38.67 4.31 -22.86
CA GLY A 220 -39.03 4.21 -24.27
C GLY A 220 -38.05 3.45 -25.17
N GLY A 221 -37.10 2.71 -24.58
CA GLY A 221 -36.16 1.85 -25.30
C GLY A 221 -36.75 0.48 -25.68
N PRO A 222 -35.96 -0.36 -26.39
CA PRO A 222 -36.42 -1.65 -26.88
C PRO A 222 -36.77 -2.62 -25.73
N PRO A 223 -37.78 -3.49 -25.91
CA PRO A 223 -38.16 -4.45 -24.89
C PRO A 223 -37.05 -5.48 -24.62
N PRO A 224 -36.95 -6.04 -23.39
CA PRO A 224 -36.00 -7.09 -23.08
C PRO A 224 -36.18 -8.29 -24.01
N ALA A 225 -35.15 -9.13 -24.09
CA ALA A 225 -35.24 -10.41 -24.77
C ALA A 225 -36.44 -11.22 -24.25
N GLU A 226 -37.13 -11.93 -25.16
CA GLU A 226 -38.35 -12.70 -24.85
C GLU A 226 -38.25 -13.60 -23.61
N PRO A 227 -37.12 -14.30 -23.36
CA PRO A 227 -36.97 -15.15 -22.19
C PRO A 227 -37.07 -14.36 -20.88
N VAL A 228 -36.47 -13.16 -20.84
CA VAL A 228 -36.48 -12.28 -19.66
C VAL A 228 -37.89 -11.74 -19.41
N ARG A 229 -38.60 -11.32 -20.46
CA ARG A 229 -39.99 -10.83 -20.31
C ARG A 229 -40.93 -11.91 -19.81
N THR A 230 -40.79 -13.12 -20.34
CA THR A 230 -41.62 -14.26 -19.95
C THR A 230 -41.35 -14.63 -18.50
N ALA A 231 -40.07 -14.76 -18.13
CA ALA A 231 -39.67 -15.05 -16.75
C ALA A 231 -40.13 -13.98 -15.75
N LEU A 232 -40.06 -12.69 -16.12
CA LEU A 232 -40.52 -11.58 -15.28
C LEU A 232 -42.05 -11.63 -15.08
N ARG A 233 -42.81 -11.84 -16.15
CA ARG A 233 -44.28 -11.95 -16.09
C ARG A 233 -44.71 -13.14 -15.22
N ASP A 234 -44.05 -14.27 -15.38
CA ASP A 234 -44.34 -15.47 -14.59
C ASP A 234 -43.96 -15.28 -13.12
N ALA A 235 -42.83 -14.62 -12.85
CA ALA A 235 -42.41 -14.29 -11.49
C ALA A 235 -43.41 -13.34 -10.81
N VAL A 236 -43.84 -12.28 -11.47
CA VAL A 236 -44.84 -11.34 -10.93
C VAL A 236 -46.17 -12.04 -10.64
N ARG A 237 -46.65 -12.89 -11.56
CA ARG A 237 -47.88 -13.69 -11.35
C ARG A 237 -47.78 -14.61 -10.12
N ARG A 238 -46.61 -15.21 -9.88
CA ARG A 238 -46.36 -16.03 -8.68
C ARG A 238 -46.45 -15.20 -7.40
N GLN A 239 -45.90 -13.98 -7.40
CA GLN A 239 -45.97 -13.10 -6.24
C GLN A 239 -47.40 -12.60 -5.99
N GLN A 240 -48.16 -12.28 -7.04
CA GLN A 240 -49.55 -11.82 -6.94
C GLN A 240 -50.53 -12.93 -6.51
N GLY A 241 -50.28 -14.18 -6.92
CA GLY A 241 -51.09 -15.35 -6.52
C GLY A 241 -51.05 -15.64 -5.00
N GLY A 242 -50.05 -15.13 -4.28
CA GLY A 242 -49.94 -15.24 -2.82
C GLY A 242 -50.82 -14.26 -2.04
N ARG A 243 -51.33 -13.18 -2.66
CA ARG A 243 -52.15 -12.14 -1.98
C ARG A 243 -53.57 -12.57 -1.63
N GLY A 244 -54.06 -13.68 -2.18
CA GLY A 244 -55.47 -14.10 -2.05
C GLY A 244 -55.84 -14.90 -0.80
N LEU A 245 -54.88 -15.23 0.09
CA LEU A 245 -55.07 -16.22 1.16
C LEU A 245 -54.98 -15.67 2.59
N THR A 246 -54.80 -14.36 2.77
CA THR A 246 -54.78 -13.73 4.10
C THR A 246 -55.66 -12.49 4.15
N SER A 247 -56.95 -12.69 4.42
CA SER A 247 -57.83 -11.64 4.94
C SER A 247 -58.71 -12.21 6.04
#